data_AF-A0A9N9WKV9-F1
#
_entry.id   AF-A0A9N9WKV9-F1
#
_cell.length_a   1.000
_cell.length_b   1.000
_cell.length_c   1.000
_cell.angle_alpha   90.00
_cell.angle_beta   90.00
_cell.angle_gamma   90.00
#
_symmetry.space_group_name_H-M   'P 1'
#
loop_
_entity.id
_entity.type
_entity.pdbx_description
1 polymer ?
#
loop_
_entity_poly.entity_id
_entity_poly.type
_entity_poly.pdbx_seq_one_letter_code
_entity_poly.pdbx_strand_id
1 'polypeptide(L)'
;MCKRRRYNEIKNDPELLDIEKEKRRHQYLKRKKEKKVVQLKDKTLRSQREQRRRRKENSRKYRERKQANLNLIILDDTFPKEGPSVLKEEDPLQHATCPAVQRAIRKIRYKELKKRKLLISIIDALKKENASQCKKIHSLQKKLDDTKIKT
;
A
#
# COMPACT_ATOMS: atom_id res chain seq x y z
N MET A 1 6.31 -23.64 -0.04
CA MET A 1 7.14 -22.62 -0.73
C MET A 1 6.32 -21.52 -1.43
N CYS A 2 5.29 -21.84 -2.22
CA CYS A 2 4.56 -20.86 -3.07
C CYS A 2 3.89 -19.70 -2.31
N LYS A 3 3.41 -19.91 -1.08
CA LYS A 3 2.79 -18.85 -0.25
C LYS A 3 3.77 -17.74 0.14
N ARG A 4 5.06 -18.06 0.33
CA ARG A 4 6.09 -17.10 0.74
C ARG A 4 6.54 -16.22 -0.45
N ARG A 5 6.65 -16.80 -1.64
CA ARG A 5 6.94 -16.08 -2.90
C ARG A 5 5.81 -15.08 -3.23
N ARG A 6 4.56 -15.55 -3.23
CA ARG A 6 3.38 -14.72 -3.43
C ARG A 6 3.27 -13.56 -2.42
N TYR A 7 3.58 -13.81 -1.16
CA TYR A 7 3.58 -12.74 -0.15
C TYR A 7 4.67 -11.69 -0.43
N ASN A 8 5.86 -12.13 -0.83
CA ASN A 8 6.93 -11.21 -1.21
C ASN A 8 6.57 -10.42 -2.47
N GLU A 9 5.96 -11.03 -3.47
CA GLU A 9 5.45 -10.37 -4.69
C GLU A 9 4.40 -9.29 -4.33
N ILE A 10 3.39 -9.64 -3.53
CA ILE A 10 2.36 -8.68 -3.08
C ILE A 10 2.94 -7.59 -2.17
N LYS A 11 3.93 -7.90 -1.33
CA LYS A 11 4.56 -6.92 -0.43
C LYS A 11 5.47 -5.94 -1.19
N ASN A 12 6.09 -6.40 -2.27
CA ASN A 12 7.04 -5.62 -3.07
C ASN A 12 6.39 -4.83 -4.21
N ASP A 13 5.08 -5.01 -4.43
CA ASP A 13 4.28 -4.28 -5.41
C ASP A 13 3.17 -3.48 -4.70
N PRO A 14 3.22 -2.13 -4.73
CA PRO A 14 2.24 -1.28 -4.05
C PRO A 14 0.82 -1.39 -4.62
N GLU A 15 0.65 -1.64 -5.92
CA GLU A 15 -0.68 -1.77 -6.53
C GLU A 15 -1.34 -3.08 -6.10
N LEU A 16 -0.60 -4.19 -6.15
CA LEU A 16 -1.09 -5.47 -5.63
C LEU A 16 -1.36 -5.43 -4.13
N LEU A 17 -0.54 -4.70 -3.38
CA LEU A 17 -0.74 -4.51 -1.94
C LEU A 17 -2.06 -3.80 -1.64
N ASP A 18 -2.38 -2.74 -2.39
CA ASP A 18 -3.60 -1.96 -2.19
C ASP A 18 -4.85 -2.77 -2.56
N ILE A 19 -4.81 -3.54 -3.65
CA ILE A 19 -5.86 -4.51 -4.00
C ILE A 19 -6.06 -5.54 -2.89
N GLU A 20 -4.96 -6.08 -2.32
CA GLU A 20 -5.01 -7.06 -1.23
C GLU A 20 -5.56 -6.45 0.07
N LYS A 21 -5.31 -5.15 0.32
CA LYS A 21 -5.88 -4.41 1.46
C LYS A 21 -7.37 -4.21 1.30
N GLU A 22 -7.85 -3.82 0.12
CA GLU A 22 -9.28 -3.66 -0.16
C GLU A 22 -10.03 -4.98 -0.03
N LYS A 23 -9.49 -6.07 -0.58
CA LYS A 23 -10.06 -7.42 -0.41
C LYS A 23 -10.17 -7.80 1.07
N ARG A 24 -9.12 -7.54 1.87
CA ARG A 24 -9.14 -7.77 3.32
C ARG A 24 -10.18 -6.90 4.03
N ARG A 25 -10.32 -5.64 3.65
CA ARG A 25 -11.34 -4.71 4.19
C ARG A 25 -12.75 -5.22 3.91
N HIS A 26 -13.04 -5.63 2.68
CA HIS A 26 -14.34 -6.20 2.33
C HIS A 26 -14.67 -7.47 3.10
N GLN A 27 -13.71 -8.40 3.23
CA GLN A 27 -13.88 -9.61 4.04
C GLN A 27 -14.13 -9.30 5.51
N TYR A 28 -13.41 -8.32 6.07
CA TYR A 28 -13.62 -7.88 7.45
C TYR A 28 -15.03 -7.29 7.65
N LEU A 29 -15.48 -6.40 6.76
CA LEU A 29 -16.83 -5.83 6.81
C LEU A 29 -17.90 -6.91 6.71
N LYS A 30 -17.73 -7.91 5.82
CA LYS A 30 -18.63 -9.07 5.70
C LYS A 30 -18.69 -9.87 7.01
N ARG A 31 -17.55 -10.22 7.59
CA ARG A 31 -17.48 -10.96 8.87
C ARG A 31 -18.04 -10.16 10.06
N LYS A 32 -17.88 -8.83 10.04
CA LYS A 32 -18.45 -7.93 11.05
C LYS A 32 -19.98 -7.91 10.95
N LYS A 33 -20.54 -7.83 9.74
CA LYS A 33 -21.99 -7.97 9.50
C LYS A 33 -22.53 -9.32 9.97
N GLU A 34 -21.79 -10.40 9.71
CA GLU A 34 -22.11 -11.77 10.16
C GLU A 34 -21.87 -12.02 11.66
N LYS A 35 -21.53 -10.99 12.47
CA LYS A 35 -21.19 -11.08 13.91
C LYS A 35 -20.07 -12.07 14.26
N LYS A 36 -19.26 -12.49 13.28
CA LYS A 36 -18.10 -13.39 13.48
C LYS A 36 -16.89 -12.69 14.10
N VAL A 37 -16.86 -11.36 14.07
CA VAL A 37 -15.84 -10.53 14.73
C VAL A 37 -16.46 -9.94 16.00
N VAL A 38 -16.23 -10.61 17.12
CA VAL A 38 -16.72 -10.20 18.45
C VAL A 38 -15.62 -9.41 19.17
N GLN A 39 -15.96 -8.26 19.77
CA GLN A 39 -14.97 -7.49 20.54
C GLN A 39 -14.55 -8.28 21.78
N LEU A 40 -13.34 -8.04 22.28
CA LEU A 40 -12.82 -8.74 23.45
C LEU A 40 -13.72 -8.63 24.70
N LYS A 41 -14.43 -7.50 24.84
CA LYS A 41 -15.37 -7.23 25.93
C LYS A 41 -16.63 -8.09 25.85
N ASP A 42 -17.04 -8.43 24.64
CA ASP A 42 -18.26 -9.19 24.35
C ASP A 42 -18.01 -10.71 24.34
N LYS A 43 -16.77 -11.15 24.62
CA LYS A 43 -16.41 -12.57 24.75
C LYS A 43 -16.69 -13.08 26.15
N THR A 44 -17.04 -14.36 26.25
CA THR A 44 -17.16 -15.06 27.53
C THR A 44 -15.85 -15.03 28.33
N LEU A 45 -15.94 -15.02 29.66
CA LEU A 45 -14.78 -15.00 30.56
C LEU A 45 -13.80 -16.15 30.29
N ARG A 46 -14.32 -17.33 29.95
CA ARG A 46 -13.51 -18.50 29.58
C ARG A 46 -12.67 -18.23 28.32
N SER A 47 -13.27 -17.66 27.28
CA SER A 47 -12.58 -17.30 26.04
C SER A 47 -11.53 -16.21 26.27
N GLN A 48 -11.82 -15.23 27.13
CA GLN A 48 -10.86 -14.20 27.50
C GLN A 48 -9.64 -14.78 28.22
N ARG A 49 -9.85 -15.69 29.18
CA ARG A 49 -8.78 -16.39 29.91
C ARG A 49 -7.89 -17.21 28.97
N GLU A 50 -8.50 -17.94 28.04
CA GLU A 50 -7.77 -18.72 27.05
C GLU A 50 -6.93 -17.82 26.14
N GLN A 51 -7.48 -16.70 25.68
CA GLN A 51 -6.75 -15.73 24.87
C GLN A 51 -5.55 -15.13 25.62
N ARG A 52 -5.69 -14.86 26.93
CA ARG A 52 -4.56 -14.42 27.79
C ARG A 52 -3.49 -15.51 27.89
N ARG A 53 -3.88 -16.78 28.06
CA ARG A 53 -2.95 -17.92 28.13
C ARG A 53 -2.15 -18.06 26.83
N ARG A 54 -2.82 -18.02 25.67
CA ARG A 54 -2.18 -18.03 24.34
C ARG A 54 -1.23 -16.85 24.13
N ARG A 55 -1.58 -15.65 24.63
CA ARG A 55 -0.69 -14.47 24.56
C ARG A 55 0.60 -14.67 25.36
N LYS A 56 0.50 -15.20 26.58
CA LYS A 56 1.67 -15.52 27.42
C LYS A 56 2.57 -16.54 26.74
N GLU A 57 1.98 -17.62 26.22
CA GLU A 57 2.71 -18.69 25.52
C GLU A 57 3.41 -18.18 24.26
N ASN A 58 2.72 -17.40 23.42
CA ASN A 58 3.31 -16.82 22.21
C ASN A 58 4.43 -15.83 22.53
N SER A 59 4.28 -15.03 23.59
CA SER A 59 5.34 -14.11 24.04
C SER A 59 6.58 -14.87 24.49
N ARG A 60 6.40 -15.96 25.25
CA ARG A 60 7.48 -16.85 25.66
C ARG A 60 8.19 -17.46 24.45
N LYS A 61 7.45 -18.09 23.53
CA LYS A 61 8.00 -18.67 22.29
C LYS A 61 8.75 -17.64 21.43
N TYR A 62 8.26 -16.41 21.36
CA TYR A 62 8.95 -15.33 20.64
C TYR A 62 10.30 -14.99 21.28
N ARG A 63 10.35 -14.87 22.61
CA ARG A 63 11.60 -14.60 23.35
C ARG A 63 12.60 -15.74 23.17
N GLU A 64 12.15 -16.98 23.32
CA GLU A 64 12.98 -18.18 23.13
C GLU A 64 13.57 -18.23 21.71
N ARG A 65 12.76 -17.99 20.66
CA ARG A 65 13.26 -17.93 19.28
C ARG A 65 14.22 -16.78 19.04
N LYS A 66 13.94 -15.61 19.62
CA LYS A 66 14.81 -14.43 19.47
C LYS A 66 16.18 -14.69 20.11
N GLN A 67 16.20 -15.31 21.29
CA GLN A 67 17.42 -15.70 21.98
C GLN A 67 18.19 -16.79 21.21
N ALA A 68 17.50 -17.81 20.69
CA ALA A 68 18.12 -18.83 19.83
C ALA A 68 18.75 -18.23 18.55
N ASN A 69 18.08 -17.27 17.91
CA ASN A 69 18.63 -16.59 16.73
C ASN A 69 19.85 -15.71 17.09
N LEU A 70 19.84 -15.04 18.24
CA LEU A 70 21.00 -14.29 18.74
C LEU A 70 22.20 -15.21 18.97
N ASN A 71 21.97 -16.37 19.57
CA ASN A 71 23.01 -17.36 19.81
C ASN A 71 23.55 -17.99 18.51
N LEU A 72 22.72 -18.13 17.46
CA LEU A 72 23.18 -18.57 16.14
C LEU A 72 24.08 -17.53 15.45
N ILE A 73 23.74 -16.25 15.53
CA ILE A 73 24.51 -15.16 14.88
C ILE A 73 25.93 -15.04 15.45
N ILE A 74 26.11 -15.34 16.74
CA ILE A 74 27.41 -15.28 17.41
C ILE A 74 28.36 -16.43 16.98
N LEU A 75 27.82 -17.53 16.43
CA LEU A 75 28.63 -18.66 15.93
C LEU A 75 29.13 -18.47 14.48
N ASP A 76 28.53 -17.56 13.70
CA ASP A 76 28.83 -17.37 12.27
C ASP A 76 29.95 -16.31 12.02
N ASP A 77 30.48 -15.64 13.04
CA ASP A 77 31.57 -14.65 12.90
C ASP A 77 32.99 -15.25 12.73
N THR A 78 33.09 -16.58 12.56
CA THR A 78 34.34 -17.26 12.15
C THR A 78 34.27 -17.68 10.69
N PHE A 79 34.61 -16.79 9.76
CA PHE A 79 34.92 -17.14 8.37
C PHE A 79 36.27 -16.55 7.93
N PRO A 80 37.12 -17.34 7.23
CA PRO A 80 38.14 -16.79 6.36
C PRO A 80 37.78 -16.90 4.86
N LYS A 81 38.24 -15.87 4.13
CA LYS A 81 38.75 -15.77 2.74
C LYS A 81 37.85 -15.96 1.51
N GLU A 82 37.67 -14.82 0.83
CA GLU A 82 37.90 -14.49 -0.59
C GLU A 82 37.79 -15.56 -1.69
N GLY A 83 36.99 -15.23 -2.72
CA GLY A 83 37.05 -15.80 -4.07
C GLY A 83 36.76 -14.70 -5.11
N PRO A 84 37.35 -14.78 -6.33
CA PRO A 84 37.56 -13.64 -7.21
C PRO A 84 36.30 -13.22 -8.00
N SER A 85 36.18 -11.91 -8.21
CA SER A 85 35.15 -11.27 -9.03
C SER A 85 35.38 -11.52 -10.52
N VAL A 86 34.51 -12.32 -11.14
CA VAL A 86 34.42 -12.40 -12.60
C VAL A 86 33.56 -11.21 -13.08
N LEU A 87 34.21 -10.15 -13.56
CA LEU A 87 33.56 -9.09 -14.32
C LEU A 87 33.23 -9.64 -15.72
N LYS A 88 31.96 -9.98 -15.94
CA LYS A 88 31.41 -10.12 -17.29
C LYS A 88 30.82 -8.77 -17.68
N GLU A 89 31.28 -8.20 -18.79
CA GLU A 89 30.59 -7.11 -19.45
C GLU A 89 29.21 -7.64 -19.88
N GLU A 90 28.15 -7.16 -19.23
CA GLU A 90 26.77 -7.50 -19.58
C GLU A 90 26.16 -6.43 -20.48
N ASP A 91 25.49 -6.91 -21.52
CA ASP A 91 24.73 -6.15 -22.51
C ASP A 91 23.70 -5.21 -21.85
N PRO A 92 23.72 -3.88 -22.12
CA PRO A 92 22.89 -2.89 -21.41
C PRO A 92 21.37 -3.11 -21.55
N LEU A 93 20.90 -3.87 -22.54
CA LEU A 93 19.49 -4.25 -22.66
C LEU A 93 19.04 -5.26 -21.58
N GLN A 94 19.95 -6.08 -21.05
CA GLN A 94 19.64 -7.04 -19.99
C GLN A 94 19.54 -6.38 -18.60
N HIS A 95 20.08 -5.17 -18.43
CA HIS A 95 19.93 -4.43 -17.17
C HIS A 95 18.50 -3.95 -16.91
N ALA A 96 17.63 -3.89 -17.92
CA ALA A 96 16.21 -3.54 -17.71
C ALA A 96 15.44 -4.60 -16.89
N THR A 97 15.88 -5.86 -16.91
CA THR A 97 15.30 -6.95 -16.10
C THR A 97 15.98 -7.07 -14.73
N CYS A 98 17.08 -6.36 -14.48
CA CYS A 98 17.75 -6.34 -13.19
C CYS A 98 16.82 -5.81 -12.08
N PRO A 99 16.67 -6.53 -10.95
CA PRO A 99 15.79 -6.11 -9.86
C PRO A 99 16.07 -4.69 -9.32
N ALA A 100 17.32 -4.23 -9.36
CA ALA A 100 17.69 -2.89 -8.92
C ALA A 100 17.14 -1.80 -9.86
N VAL A 101 17.31 -1.98 -11.17
CA VAL A 101 16.80 -1.08 -12.21
C VAL A 101 15.27 -1.07 -12.21
N GLN A 102 14.63 -2.24 -12.08
CA GLN A 102 13.18 -2.32 -11.94
C GLN A 102 12.65 -1.56 -10.71
N ARG A 103 13.35 -1.60 -9.57
CA ARG A 103 12.97 -0.79 -8.39
C ARG A 103 13.08 0.71 -8.67
N ALA A 104 14.12 1.15 -9.38
CA ALA A 104 14.30 2.54 -9.76
C ALA A 104 13.17 3.00 -10.71
N ILE A 105 12.88 2.22 -11.77
CA ILE A 105 11.78 2.48 -12.71
C ILE A 105 10.44 2.57 -11.96
N ARG A 106 10.18 1.67 -11.00
CA ARG A 106 8.95 1.71 -10.19
C ARG A 106 8.86 2.98 -9.33
N LYS A 107 9.94 3.42 -8.70
CA LYS A 107 9.97 4.68 -7.94
C LYS A 107 9.64 5.87 -8.84
N ILE A 108 10.18 5.90 -10.06
CA ILE A 108 9.89 6.94 -11.06
C ILE A 108 8.40 6.91 -11.41
N ARG A 109 7.88 5.76 -11.84
CA ARG A 109 6.45 5.58 -12.18
C ARG A 109 5.51 5.99 -11.04
N TYR A 110 5.86 5.66 -9.79
CA TYR A 110 5.04 6.04 -8.64
C TYR A 110 5.01 7.56 -8.42
N LYS A 111 6.17 8.23 -8.54
CA LYS A 111 6.24 9.70 -8.46
C LYS A 111 5.40 10.34 -9.57
N GLU A 112 5.46 9.81 -10.78
CA GLU A 112 4.63 10.27 -11.91
C GLU A 112 3.15 10.04 -11.69
N LEU A 113 2.74 8.86 -11.19
CA LEU A 113 1.35 8.56 -10.87
C LEU A 113 0.79 9.53 -9.83
N LYS A 114 1.57 9.84 -8.78
CA LYS A 114 1.18 10.82 -7.76
C LYS A 114 0.98 12.21 -8.36
N LYS A 115 1.89 12.65 -9.25
CA LYS A 115 1.73 13.90 -10.00
C LYS A 115 0.47 13.89 -10.86
N ARG A 116 0.22 12.82 -11.62
CA ARG A 116 -0.98 12.68 -12.47
C ARG A 116 -2.27 12.77 -11.66
N LYS A 117 -2.36 12.09 -10.52
CA LYS A 117 -3.54 12.16 -9.64
C LYS A 117 -3.82 13.59 -9.15
N LEU A 118 -2.77 14.31 -8.75
CA LEU A 118 -2.89 15.72 -8.35
C LEU A 118 -3.38 16.59 -9.51
N LEU A 119 -2.77 16.44 -10.70
CA LEU A 119 -3.15 17.20 -11.89
C LEU A 119 -4.60 16.94 -12.30
N ILE A 120 -5.05 15.69 -12.28
CA ILE A 120 -6.46 15.34 -12.57
C ILE A 120 -7.39 16.06 -11.58
N SER A 121 -7.08 16.04 -10.29
CA SER A 121 -7.87 16.74 -9.28
C SER A 121 -7.95 18.25 -9.54
N ILE A 122 -6.85 18.88 -9.98
CA ILE A 122 -6.83 20.30 -10.32
C ILE A 122 -7.67 20.56 -11.57
N ILE A 123 -7.53 19.74 -12.62
CA ILE A 123 -8.33 19.86 -13.85
C ILE A 123 -9.83 19.75 -13.54
N ASP A 124 -10.23 18.81 -12.69
CA ASP A 124 -11.63 18.63 -12.31
C ASP A 124 -12.17 19.82 -11.51
N ALA A 125 -11.34 20.43 -10.65
CA ALA A 125 -11.69 21.66 -9.94
C ALA A 125 -11.88 22.83 -10.92
N LEU A 126 -10.92 23.04 -11.84
CA LEU A 126 -10.98 24.10 -12.85
C LEU A 126 -12.18 23.93 -13.79
N LYS A 127 -12.51 22.70 -14.18
CA LYS A 127 -13.70 22.41 -15.00
C LYS A 127 -14.99 22.81 -14.28
N LYS A 128 -15.10 22.56 -12.98
CA LYS A 128 -16.26 22.97 -12.16
C LYS A 128 -16.35 24.48 -12.01
N GLU A 129 -15.21 25.14 -11.84
CA GLU A 129 -15.15 26.59 -11.74
C GLU A 129 -15.55 27.25 -13.07
N ASN A 130 -14.98 26.81 -14.19
CA ASN A 130 -15.38 27.26 -15.53
C ASN A 130 -16.88 27.05 -15.79
N ALA A 131 -17.43 25.89 -15.43
CA ALA A 131 -18.87 25.64 -15.58
C ALA A 131 -19.72 26.63 -14.75
N SER A 132 -19.27 26.99 -13.55
CA SER A 132 -19.94 27.97 -12.70
C SER A 132 -19.84 29.39 -13.28
N GLN A 133 -18.67 29.76 -13.78
CA GLN A 133 -18.44 31.05 -14.45
C GLN A 133 -19.29 31.18 -15.71
N CYS A 134 -19.35 30.16 -16.57
CA CYS A 134 -20.20 30.15 -17.75
C CYS A 134 -21.67 30.35 -17.41
N LYS A 135 -22.19 29.68 -16.36
CA LYS A 135 -23.56 29.88 -15.88
C LYS A 135 -23.80 31.32 -15.41
N LYS A 136 -22.84 31.90 -14.70
CA LYS A 136 -22.92 33.29 -14.21
C LYS A 136 -22.93 34.29 -15.37
N ILE A 137 -22.04 34.10 -16.34
CA ILE A 137 -22.00 34.92 -17.58
C ILE A 137 -23.34 34.84 -18.30
N HIS A 138 -23.87 33.63 -18.50
CA HIS A 138 -25.16 33.44 -19.17
C HIS A 138 -26.31 34.13 -18.43
N SER A 139 -26.36 34.04 -17.10
CA SER A 139 -27.36 34.75 -16.29
C SER A 139 -27.24 36.26 -16.39
N LEU A 140 -26.02 36.80 -16.42
CA LEU A 140 -25.78 38.24 -16.55
C LEU A 140 -26.13 38.75 -17.96
N GLN A 141 -25.78 37.99 -19.01
CA GLN A 141 -26.16 38.27 -20.38
C GLN A 141 -27.69 38.34 -20.52
N LYS A 142 -28.41 37.35 -19.98
CA LYS A 142 -29.88 37.36 -19.99
C LYS A 142 -30.46 38.60 -19.31
N LYS A 143 -29.94 38.97 -18.13
CA LYS A 143 -30.37 40.20 -17.43
C LYS A 143 -30.11 41.45 -18.26
N LEU A 144 -28.96 41.51 -18.94
CA LEU A 144 -28.58 42.65 -19.77
C LEU A 144 -29.52 42.79 -20.98
N ASP A 145 -29.85 41.67 -21.63
CA ASP A 145 -30.81 41.64 -22.74
C ASP A 145 -32.22 42.04 -22.27
N ASP A 146 -32.67 41.54 -21.13
CA ASP A 146 -33.95 41.92 -20.51
C ASP A 146 -34.01 43.43 -20.18
N THR A 147 -32.89 44.04 -19.79
CA THR A 147 -32.83 45.50 -19.55
C THR A 147 -32.83 46.32 -20.83
N LYS A 148 -32.18 45.85 -21.90
CA LYS A 148 -32.14 46.55 -23.20
C LYS A 148 -33.50 46.59 -23.89
N ILE A 149 -34.34 45.57 -23.67
CA ILE A 149 -35.70 45.52 -24.23
C ILE A 149 -36.65 46.51 -23.53
N LYS A 150 -36.32 46.95 -22.30
CA LYS A 150 -37.17 47.85 -21.50
C LYS A 150 -36.85 49.35 -21.67
N THR A 151 -35.76 49.68 -22.34
CA THR A 151 -35.35 51.06 -22.72
C THR A 151 -35.66 51.30 -24.18
#